data_AF-B8EPR2-F1
#
_entry.id   AF-B8EPR2-F1
#
_cell.length_a   1.000
_cell.length_b   1.000
_cell.length_c   1.000
_cell.angle_alpha   90.00
_cell.angle_beta   90.00
_cell.angle_gamma   90.00
#
_symmetry.space_group_name_H-M   'P 1'
#
loop_
_entity.id
_entity.type
_entity.pdbx_description
1 polymer ?
#
loop_
_entity_poly.entity_id
_entity_poly.type
_entity_poly.pdbx_seq_one_letter_code
_entity_poly.pdbx_strand_id
1 'polypeptide(L)'
;MSRSGSDTRQRQLTLSARFNASEADAIRLMADHAGTSVASLIRSATLNVPLTRATRRPTVNHQAAARILGELGRIADTLRAASAAGRIDPNEPHVAAAFRDLAEMRTVCFLAMEREP
;
A
#
# COMPACT_ATOMS: atom_id res chain seq x y z
N MET A 1 4.37 28.24 26.76
CA MET A 1 4.63 27.12 25.82
C MET A 1 4.33 27.60 24.40
N SER A 2 5.31 28.13 23.68
CA SER A 2 5.16 28.58 22.29
C SER A 2 5.37 27.39 21.35
N ARG A 3 4.32 26.99 20.62
CA ARG A 3 4.48 26.01 19.52
C ARG A 3 5.14 26.72 18.35
N SER A 4 6.45 26.51 18.20
CA SER A 4 7.19 26.89 17.00
C SER A 4 6.78 25.94 15.87
N GLY A 5 5.91 26.42 14.99
CA GLY A 5 5.70 25.88 13.66
C GLY A 5 5.91 27.03 12.69
N SER A 6 6.93 26.94 11.83
CA SER A 6 7.08 27.86 10.71
C SER A 6 5.83 27.74 9.84
N ASP A 7 5.03 28.80 9.76
CA ASP A 7 3.90 28.89 8.82
C ASP A 7 4.43 29.13 7.39
N THR A 8 5.17 28.16 6.88
CA THR A 8 5.78 28.15 5.54
C THR A 8 4.80 27.61 4.49
N ARG A 9 3.50 27.55 4.80
CA ARG A 9 2.50 26.98 3.90
C ARG A 9 2.21 27.95 2.76
N GLN A 10 2.76 27.68 1.58
CA GLN A 10 2.58 28.49 0.36
C GLN A 10 1.13 28.52 -0.17
N ARG A 11 0.26 27.61 0.29
CA ARG A 11 -1.12 27.44 -0.20
C ARG A 11 -2.09 27.70 0.94
N GLN A 12 -2.51 28.95 1.10
CA GLN A 12 -3.38 29.40 2.21
C GLN A 12 -4.86 29.53 1.82
N LEU A 13 -5.16 29.74 0.54
CA LEU A 13 -6.53 29.90 0.06
C LEU A 13 -7.20 28.54 -0.15
N THR A 14 -8.46 28.43 0.31
CA THR A 14 -9.31 27.24 0.12
C THR A 14 -10.38 27.55 -0.92
N LEU A 15 -10.50 26.69 -1.93
CA LEU A 15 -11.63 26.68 -2.86
C LEU A 15 -12.55 25.53 -2.47
N SER A 16 -13.86 25.78 -2.41
CA SER A 16 -14.87 24.78 -2.04
C SER A 16 -15.90 24.61 -3.15
N ALA A 17 -16.40 23.38 -3.29
CA ALA A 17 -17.47 23.02 -4.22
C ALA A 17 -18.42 22.04 -3.51
N ARG A 18 -19.69 22.03 -3.92
CA ARG A 18 -20.67 21.04 -3.45
C ARG A 18 -20.65 19.84 -4.40
N PHE A 19 -20.66 18.64 -3.83
CA PHE A 19 -20.73 17.37 -4.54
C PHE A 19 -21.87 16.54 -3.97
N ASN A 20 -22.53 15.77 -4.81
CA ASN A 20 -23.41 14.69 -4.35
C ASN A 20 -22.58 13.45 -3.93
N ALA A 21 -23.24 12.43 -3.38
CA ALA A 21 -22.55 11.22 -2.91
C ALA A 21 -21.79 10.49 -4.04
N SER A 22 -22.41 10.35 -5.21
CA SER A 22 -21.81 9.64 -6.35
C SER A 22 -20.57 10.35 -6.90
N GLU A 23 -20.60 11.69 -6.97
CA GLU A 23 -19.47 12.50 -7.40
C GLU A 23 -18.32 12.41 -6.40
N ALA A 24 -18.63 12.50 -5.10
CA ALA A 24 -17.63 12.40 -4.05
C ALA A 24 -16.92 11.04 -4.07
N ASP A 25 -17.65 9.95 -4.28
CA ASP A 25 -17.09 8.60 -4.34
C ASP A 25 -16.27 8.37 -5.62
N ALA A 26 -16.73 8.87 -6.76
CA ALA A 26 -15.96 8.81 -8.00
C ALA A 26 -14.61 9.55 -7.85
N ILE A 27 -14.61 10.75 -7.27
CA ILE A 27 -13.38 11.53 -7.05
C ILE A 27 -12.42 10.81 -6.09
N ARG A 28 -12.95 10.17 -5.04
CA ARG A 28 -12.14 9.37 -4.10
C ARG A 28 -11.49 8.18 -4.80
N LEU A 29 -12.25 7.43 -5.59
CA LEU A 29 -11.72 6.30 -6.38
C LEU A 29 -10.64 6.75 -7.34
N MET A 30 -10.84 7.86 -8.06
CA MET A 30 -9.82 8.43 -8.94
C MET A 30 -8.55 8.82 -8.18
N ALA A 31 -8.69 9.42 -7.00
CA ALA A 31 -7.55 9.83 -6.19
C ALA A 31 -6.78 8.61 -5.66
N ASP A 32 -7.50 7.56 -5.27
CA ASP A 32 -6.93 6.30 -4.80
C ASP A 32 -6.22 5.56 -5.93
N HIS A 33 -6.81 5.48 -7.13
CA HIS A 33 -6.15 4.93 -8.32
C HIS A 33 -4.91 5.72 -8.72
N ALA A 34 -4.95 7.05 -8.59
CA ALA A 34 -3.81 7.92 -8.87
C ALA A 34 -2.78 7.97 -7.72
N GLY A 35 -3.00 7.25 -6.62
CA GLY A 35 -2.09 7.20 -5.47
C GLY A 35 -1.88 8.56 -4.78
N THR A 36 -2.85 9.46 -4.87
CA THR A 36 -2.74 10.85 -4.37
C THR A 36 -3.92 11.22 -3.47
N SER A 37 -3.88 12.44 -2.91
CA SER A 37 -5.03 12.97 -2.16
C SER A 37 -6.08 13.57 -3.10
N VAL A 38 -7.35 13.55 -2.67
CA VAL A 38 -8.47 14.21 -3.38
C VAL A 38 -8.14 15.66 -3.72
N ALA A 39 -7.57 16.41 -2.79
CA ALA A 39 -7.20 17.81 -3.02
C ALA A 39 -6.11 17.96 -4.10
N SER A 40 -5.16 17.04 -4.15
CA SER A 40 -4.12 17.04 -5.20
C SER A 40 -4.69 16.68 -6.57
N LEU A 41 -5.58 15.69 -6.63
CA LEU A 41 -6.28 15.29 -7.86
C LEU A 41 -7.13 16.43 -8.42
N ILE A 42 -7.96 17.05 -7.58
CA ILE A 42 -8.80 18.18 -7.98
C ILE A 42 -7.92 19.32 -8.48
N ARG A 43 -6.83 19.63 -7.78
CA ARG A 43 -5.90 20.70 -8.18
C ARG A 43 -5.20 20.39 -9.50
N SER A 44 -4.69 19.17 -9.71
CA SER A 44 -4.05 18.81 -10.98
C SER A 44 -5.03 18.90 -12.14
N ALA A 45 -6.26 18.42 -11.95
CA ALA A 45 -7.31 18.46 -12.96
C ALA A 45 -7.73 19.91 -13.29
N THR A 46 -7.94 20.74 -12.27
CA THR A 46 -8.39 22.14 -12.45
C THR A 46 -7.32 23.08 -12.98
N LEU A 47 -6.05 22.88 -12.60
CA LEU A 47 -4.94 23.72 -13.05
C LEU A 47 -4.21 23.15 -14.27
N ASN A 48 -4.60 21.97 -14.75
CA ASN A 48 -3.89 21.22 -15.79
C ASN A 48 -2.39 21.05 -15.49
N VAL A 49 -2.06 20.77 -14.23
CA VAL A 49 -0.67 20.58 -13.75
C VAL A 49 -0.46 19.08 -13.52
N PRO A 50 0.70 18.51 -13.89
CA PRO A 50 0.98 17.11 -13.62
C PRO A 50 0.83 16.79 -12.13
N LEU A 51 0.24 15.63 -11.84
CA LEU A 51 0.22 15.10 -10.50
C LEU A 51 1.67 14.95 -10.02
N THR A 52 2.04 15.70 -8.99
CA THR A 52 3.30 15.43 -8.28
C THR A 52 3.23 14.00 -7.80
N ARG A 53 4.14 13.15 -8.28
CA ARG A 53 4.28 11.73 -7.94
C ARG A 53 4.69 11.59 -6.48
N ALA A 54 3.78 11.97 -5.59
CA ALA A 54 3.95 11.83 -4.16
C ALA A 54 3.20 10.55 -3.80
N THR A 55 3.95 9.47 -3.81
CA THR A 55 3.68 8.10 -3.31
C THR A 55 3.25 8.09 -1.83
N ARG A 56 2.44 9.05 -1.38
CA ARG A 56 2.06 9.25 0.02
C ARG A 56 0.86 8.39 0.42
N ARG A 57 0.13 7.84 -0.55
CA ARG A 57 -0.98 6.94 -0.27
C ARG A 57 -0.78 5.63 -1.04
N PRO A 58 -0.33 4.56 -0.38
CA PRO A 58 -0.40 3.23 -0.98
C PRO A 58 -1.87 2.97 -1.32
N THR A 59 -2.12 2.51 -2.55
CA THR A 59 -3.47 2.13 -2.99
C THR A 59 -4.03 1.06 -2.04
N VAL A 60 -5.35 0.89 -2.02
CA VAL A 60 -6.00 -0.17 -1.21
C VAL A 60 -5.36 -1.54 -1.51
N ASN A 61 -5.00 -1.77 -2.78
CA ASN A 61 -4.30 -2.98 -3.24
C ASN A 61 -2.90 -3.10 -2.62
N HIS A 62 -2.11 -2.02 -2.57
CA HIS A 62 -0.81 -2.06 -1.88
C HIS A 62 -0.95 -2.36 -0.39
N GLN A 63 -1.95 -1.80 0.28
CA GLN A 63 -2.17 -2.06 1.71
C GLN A 63 -2.58 -3.52 1.96
N ALA A 64 -3.46 -4.06 1.11
CA ALA A 64 -3.86 -5.47 1.17
C ALA A 64 -2.67 -6.39 0.91
N ALA A 65 -1.88 -6.14 -0.14
CA ALA A 65 -0.67 -6.90 -0.45
C ALA A 65 0.37 -6.86 0.68
N ALA A 66 0.58 -5.68 1.29
CA ALA A 66 1.49 -5.55 2.43
C ALA A 66 1.02 -6.34 3.67
N ARG A 67 -0.29 -6.38 3.93
CA ARG A 67 -0.85 -7.19 5.04
C ARG A 67 -0.67 -8.67 4.79
N ILE A 68 -1.01 -9.14 3.58
CA ILE A 68 -0.80 -10.54 3.19
C ILE A 68 0.67 -10.92 3.32
N LEU A 69 1.59 -10.07 2.84
CA LEU A 69 3.03 -10.29 2.97
C LEU A 69 3.48 -10.44 4.44
N GLY A 70 2.90 -9.66 5.35
CA GLY A 70 3.15 -9.78 6.79
C GLY A 70 2.68 -11.13 7.36
N GLU A 71 1.48 -11.59 6.99
CA GLU A 71 0.98 -12.90 7.42
C GLU A 71 1.79 -14.06 6.84
N LEU A 72 2.18 -13.98 5.56
CA LEU A 72 3.07 -14.97 4.92
C LEU A 72 4.40 -15.09 5.67
N GLY A 73 4.97 -13.97 6.13
CA GLY A 73 6.18 -13.96 6.95
C GLY A 73 6.02 -14.73 8.26
N ARG A 74 4.89 -14.53 8.97
CA ARG A 74 4.60 -15.27 10.23
C ARG A 74 4.45 -16.77 9.99
N ILE A 75 3.79 -17.16 8.90
CA ILE A 75 3.65 -18.57 8.52
C ILE A 75 5.05 -19.16 8.20
N ALA A 76 5.87 -18.45 7.43
CA ALA A 76 7.22 -18.90 7.13
C ALA A 76 8.08 -19.07 8.39
N ASP A 77 7.99 -18.14 9.34
CA ASP A 77 8.74 -18.20 10.59
C ASP A 77 8.30 -19.37 11.49
N THR A 78 7.00 -19.63 11.57
CA THR A 78 6.47 -20.80 12.31
C THR A 78 6.92 -22.12 11.67
N LEU A 79 6.90 -22.23 10.35
CA LEU A 79 7.42 -23.42 9.65
C LEU A 79 8.93 -23.60 9.84
N ARG A 80 9.72 -22.52 9.73
CA ARG A 80 11.17 -22.58 10.00
C ARG A 80 11.47 -22.99 11.44
N ALA A 81 10.73 -22.48 12.41
CA ALA A 81 10.87 -22.86 13.81
C ALA A 81 10.51 -24.34 14.04
N ALA A 82 9.43 -24.83 13.41
CA ALA A 82 9.06 -26.24 13.48
C ALA A 82 10.13 -27.16 12.86
N SER A 83 10.73 -26.74 11.75
CA SER A 83 11.83 -27.46 11.11
C SER A 83 13.08 -27.47 11.98
N ALA A 84 13.49 -26.33 12.53
CA ALA A 84 14.63 -26.23 13.44
C ALA A 84 14.45 -27.05 14.72
N ALA A 85 13.21 -27.20 15.19
CA ALA A 85 12.85 -28.07 16.31
C ALA A 85 12.71 -29.56 15.94
N GLY A 86 12.96 -29.94 14.68
CA GLY A 86 12.86 -31.33 14.20
C GLY A 86 11.43 -31.87 14.14
N ARG A 87 10.40 -31.01 14.20
CA ARG A 87 8.98 -31.43 14.16
C ARG A 87 8.48 -31.66 12.74
N ILE A 88 9.13 -31.04 11.77
CA ILE A 88 8.85 -31.21 10.34
C ILE A 88 10.17 -31.39 9.60
N ASP A 89 10.18 -32.24 8.57
CA ASP A 89 11.32 -32.41 7.67
C ASP A 89 11.14 -31.50 6.44
N PRO A 90 12.05 -30.55 6.18
CA PRO A 90 12.01 -29.70 4.98
C PRO A 90 12.02 -30.46 3.66
N ASN A 91 12.54 -31.69 3.64
CA ASN A 91 12.62 -32.51 2.43
C ASN A 91 11.34 -33.33 2.21
N GLU A 92 10.45 -33.37 3.20
CA GLU A 92 9.14 -33.99 3.04
C GLU A 92 8.38 -33.24 1.93
N PRO A 93 7.80 -33.95 0.94
CA PRO A 93 7.25 -33.31 -0.26
C PRO A 93 6.20 -32.23 0.01
N HIS A 94 5.34 -32.43 1.01
CA HIS A 94 4.31 -31.45 1.35
C HIS A 94 4.89 -30.21 2.04
N VAL A 95 5.87 -30.37 2.93
CA VAL A 95 6.60 -29.24 3.55
C VAL A 95 7.40 -28.47 2.50
N ALA A 96 8.10 -29.16 1.60
CA ALA A 96 8.84 -28.53 0.50
C ALA A 96 7.91 -27.77 -0.47
N ALA A 97 6.72 -28.31 -0.75
CA ALA A 97 5.69 -27.60 -1.52
C ALA A 97 5.21 -26.34 -0.78
N ALA A 98 4.90 -26.44 0.51
CA ALA A 98 4.45 -25.29 1.30
C ALA A 98 5.47 -24.13 1.31
N PHE A 99 6.77 -24.41 1.43
CA PHE A 99 7.81 -23.38 1.34
C PHE A 99 7.89 -22.73 -0.05
N ARG A 100 7.70 -23.52 -1.13
CA ARG A 100 7.66 -22.98 -2.50
C ARG A 100 6.45 -22.09 -2.71
N ASP A 101 5.27 -22.52 -2.29
CA ASP A 101 4.03 -21.76 -2.42
C ASP A 101 4.11 -20.44 -1.64
N LEU A 102 4.69 -20.45 -0.43
CA LEU A 102 4.96 -19.23 0.34
C LEU A 102 5.93 -18.27 -0.38
N ALA A 103 6.97 -18.81 -1.01
CA ALA A 103 7.91 -18.00 -1.79
C ALA A 103 7.25 -17.39 -3.03
N GLU A 104 6.40 -18.15 -3.73
CA GLU A 104 5.64 -17.66 -4.88
C GLU A 104 4.64 -16.58 -4.48
N MET A 105 3.84 -16.81 -3.43
CA MET A 105 2.91 -15.81 -2.89
C MET A 105 3.63 -14.53 -2.44
N ARG A 106 4.82 -14.64 -1.84
CA ARG A 106 5.67 -13.48 -1.51
C ARG A 106 6.00 -12.68 -2.77
N THR A 107 6.51 -13.34 -3.82
CA THR A 107 6.87 -12.69 -5.08
C THR A 107 5.69 -11.95 -5.70
N VAL A 108 4.51 -12.57 -5.73
CA VAL A 108 3.28 -11.94 -6.25
C VAL A 108 2.91 -10.69 -5.43
N CYS A 109 3.06 -10.72 -4.11
CA CYS A 109 2.81 -9.54 -3.26
C CYS A 109 3.77 -8.39 -3.55
N PHE A 110 5.06 -8.68 -3.80
CA PHE A 110 6.04 -7.65 -4.19
C PHE A 110 5.73 -7.04 -5.56
N LEU A 111 5.40 -7.87 -6.55
CA LEU A 111 4.99 -7.42 -7.88
C LEU A 111 3.72 -6.54 -7.83
N ALA A 112 2.73 -6.94 -7.03
CA ALA A 112 1.49 -6.17 -6.84
C ALA A 112 1.72 -4.80 -6.17
N MET A 113 2.87 -4.61 -5.52
CA MET A 113 3.30 -3.35 -4.92
C MET A 113 4.34 -2.60 -5.77
N GLU A 114 4.66 -3.08 -6.97
CA GLU A 114 5.72 -2.54 -7.83
C GLU A 114 7.09 -2.48 -7.12
N ARG A 115 7.42 -3.53 -6.34
CA ARG A 115 8.68 -3.66 -5.60
C ARG A 115 9.44 -4.91 -6.00
N GLU A 116 10.76 -4.90 -5.82
CA GLU A 116 11.59 -6.09 -5.99
C GLU A 116 11.46 -7.07 -4.79
N PRO A 117 11.43 -8.40 -5.02
CA PRO A 117 11.16 -9.43 -4.00
C PRO A 117 12.22 -9.58 -2.89
#